data_AF-A0A151WZW4-F1
#
_entry.id   AF-A0A151WZW4-F1
#
_cell.length_a   1.000
_cell.length_b   1.000
_cell.length_c   1.000
_cell.angle_alpha   90.00
_cell.angle_beta   90.00
_cell.angle_gamma   90.00
#
_symmetry.space_group_name_H-M   'P 1'
#
loop_
_entity.id
_entity.type
_entity.pdbx_description
1 polymer ?
#
loop_
_entity_poly.entity_id
_entity_poly.type
_entity_poly.pdbx_seq_one_letter_code
_entity_poly.pdbx_strand_id
1 'polypeptide(L)'
;MLASTADSTIRQYTKPLRDWWSYCQSERISPFAPSSSQFLSFLTREIERTMSYLAINTIRSAVSLITHSGIGNHALITRFCKGVSVLNPPRPRYDYVWDPALVIDRGPQGTGGAYAAIFSFIIFSKTVG
;
A
#
# COMPACT_ATOMS: atom_id res chain seq x y z
N MET A 1 -0.20 15.30 14.25
CA MET A 1 -0.75 14.12 13.55
C MET A 1 -1.63 14.52 12.38
N LEU A 2 -2.73 15.27 12.57
CA LEU A 2 -3.63 15.61 11.45
C LEU A 2 -2.99 16.54 10.41
N ALA A 3 -2.31 17.61 10.84
CA ALA A 3 -1.62 18.53 9.92
C ALA A 3 -0.42 17.89 9.18
N SER A 4 0.08 16.75 9.67
CA SER A 4 1.20 16.01 9.05
C SER A 4 0.73 14.89 8.12
N THR A 5 -0.56 14.83 7.78
CA THR A 5 -1.14 13.74 6.99
C THR A 5 -2.08 14.31 5.93
N ALA A 6 -1.92 13.86 4.68
CA ALA A 6 -2.79 14.31 3.59
C ALA A 6 -4.24 13.81 3.79
N ASP A 7 -5.22 14.61 3.36
CA ASP A 7 -6.63 14.26 3.47
C ASP A 7 -6.99 12.94 2.76
N SER A 8 -6.29 12.64 1.66
CA SER A 8 -6.43 11.36 0.94
C SER A 8 -6.05 10.17 1.81
N THR A 9 -4.98 10.29 2.61
CA THR A 9 -4.54 9.26 3.55
C THR A 9 -5.52 9.13 4.72
N ILE A 10 -6.05 10.24 5.24
CA ILE A 10 -7.08 10.21 6.30
C ILE A 10 -8.32 9.45 5.83
N ARG A 11 -8.77 9.71 4.59
CA ARG A 11 -9.89 8.96 3.97
C ARG A 11 -9.58 7.47 3.88
N GLN A 12 -8.38 7.09 3.45
CA GLN A 12 -7.96 5.68 3.41
C GLN A 12 -7.93 5.02 4.79
N TYR A 13 -7.57 5.75 5.84
CA TYR A 13 -7.48 5.25 7.21
C TYR A 13 -8.84 5.16 7.92
N THR A 14 -9.85 5.88 7.44
CA THR A 14 -11.17 5.97 8.08
C THR A 14 -11.81 4.60 8.28
N LYS A 15 -11.86 3.76 7.22
CA LYS A 15 -12.42 2.41 7.32
C LYS A 15 -11.60 1.50 8.26
N PRO A 16 -10.27 1.33 8.06
CA PRO A 16 -9.42 0.56 8.97
C PRO A 16 -9.58 0.92 10.45
N LEU A 17 -9.63 2.21 10.77
CA LEU A 17 -9.77 2.67 12.14
C LEU A 17 -11.15 2.36 12.73
N ARG A 18 -12.22 2.42 11.93
CA ARG A 18 -13.57 2.01 12.36
C ARG A 18 -13.64 0.50 12.62
N ASP A 19 -13.03 -0.29 11.76
CA ASP A 19 -13.00 -1.75 11.89
C ASP A 19 -12.18 -2.16 13.13
N TRP A 20 -11.04 -1.50 13.37
CA TRP A 20 -10.23 -1.66 14.58
C TRP A 20 -11.00 -1.26 15.84
N TRP A 21 -11.64 -0.09 15.84
CA TRP A 21 -12.43 0.40 16.97
C TRP A 21 -13.57 -0.56 17.35
N SER A 22 -14.23 -1.15 16.34
CA SER A 22 -15.31 -2.12 16.55
C SER A 22 -14.77 -3.43 17.16
N TYR A 23 -13.62 -3.90 16.71
CA TYR A 23 -12.94 -5.07 17.29
C TYR A 23 -12.49 -4.83 18.73
N CYS A 24 -11.90 -3.66 19.02
CA CYS A 24 -11.49 -3.31 20.37
C CYS A 24 -12.67 -3.32 21.34
N GLN A 25 -13.85 -2.85 20.92
CA GLN A 25 -15.05 -2.89 21.73
C GLN A 25 -15.52 -4.32 22.00
N SER A 26 -15.52 -5.20 20.98
CA SER A 26 -15.97 -6.59 21.17
C SER A 26 -15.04 -7.38 22.10
N GLU A 27 -13.73 -7.18 21.96
CA GLU A 27 -12.71 -7.91 22.72
C GLU A 27 -12.30 -7.22 24.04
N ARG A 28 -12.89 -6.05 24.36
CA ARG A 28 -12.52 -5.20 25.51
C ARG A 28 -11.03 -4.85 25.55
N ILE A 29 -10.47 -4.49 24.39
CA ILE A 29 -9.07 -4.12 24.21
C ILE A 29 -8.94 -2.59 24.15
N SER A 30 -7.85 -2.04 24.68
CA SER A 30 -7.53 -0.62 24.50
C SER A 30 -7.16 -0.32 23.04
N PRO A 31 -7.86 0.58 22.33
CA PRO A 31 -7.55 0.94 20.94
C PRO A 31 -6.18 1.62 20.76
N PHE A 32 -5.68 2.27 21.81
CA PHE A 32 -4.47 3.11 21.77
C PHE A 32 -3.21 2.39 22.29
N ALA A 33 -3.40 1.31 23.04
CA ALA A 33 -2.31 0.51 23.63
C ALA A 33 -2.62 -0.99 23.57
N PRO A 34 -2.85 -1.59 22.38
CA PRO A 34 -3.01 -3.03 22.26
C PRO A 34 -1.67 -3.75 22.45
N SER A 35 -1.73 -5.01 22.90
CA SER A 35 -0.57 -5.91 22.82
C SER A 35 -0.32 -6.34 21.36
N SER A 36 0.90 -6.80 21.07
CA SER A 36 1.23 -7.34 19.75
C SER A 36 0.43 -8.58 19.39
N SER A 37 0.07 -9.42 20.36
CA SER A 37 -0.81 -10.58 20.15
C SER A 37 -2.23 -10.16 19.79
N GLN A 38 -2.80 -9.20 20.51
CA GLN A 38 -4.14 -8.66 20.26
C GLN A 38 -4.27 -8.05 18.86
N PHE A 39 -3.26 -7.26 18.47
CA PHE A 39 -3.24 -6.67 17.15
C PHE A 39 -3.02 -7.71 16.05
N LEU A 40 -2.18 -8.73 16.29
CA LEU A 40 -1.98 -9.83 15.36
C LEU A 40 -3.28 -10.63 15.15
N SER A 41 -4.03 -10.94 16.20
CA SER A 41 -5.34 -11.61 16.11
C SER A 41 -6.32 -10.82 15.24
N PHE A 42 -6.34 -9.49 15.39
CA PHE A 42 -7.13 -8.62 14.52
C PHE A 42 -6.67 -8.68 13.05
N LEU A 43 -5.36 -8.58 12.79
CA LEU A 43 -4.84 -8.66 11.41
C LEU A 43 -5.14 -10.01 10.75
N THR A 44 -5.09 -11.11 11.50
CA THR A 44 -5.50 -12.44 11.03
C THR A 44 -6.96 -12.46 10.58
N ARG A 45 -7.86 -11.88 11.38
CA ARG A 45 -9.27 -11.75 11.00
C ARG A 45 -9.46 -10.89 9.75
N GLU A 46 -8.72 -9.80 9.62
CA GLU A 46 -8.86 -8.88 8.47
C GLU A 46 -8.29 -9.47 7.17
N ILE A 47 -7.25 -10.31 7.24
CA ILE A 47 -6.71 -10.94 6.02
C ILE A 47 -7.69 -11.98 5.47
N GLU A 48 -8.38 -12.71 6.33
CA GLU A 48 -9.44 -13.66 5.93
C GLU A 48 -10.59 -12.96 5.18
N ARG A 49 -10.86 -11.69 5.49
CA ARG A 49 -11.92 -10.90 4.84
C ARG A 49 -11.47 -10.22 3.56
N THR A 50 -10.23 -9.71 3.52
CA THR A 50 -9.75 -8.84 2.44
C THR A 50 -8.90 -9.57 1.41
N MET A 51 -8.20 -10.63 1.80
CA MET A 51 -7.23 -11.38 0.99
C MET A 51 -6.21 -10.48 0.27
N SER A 52 -5.90 -9.31 0.85
CA SER A 52 -5.11 -8.26 0.19
C SER A 52 -4.01 -7.72 1.09
N TYR A 53 -2.76 -7.83 0.61
CA TYR A 53 -1.60 -7.23 1.27
C TYR A 53 -1.74 -5.72 1.44
N LEU A 54 -2.22 -5.02 0.40
CA LEU A 54 -2.36 -3.56 0.44
C LEU A 54 -3.33 -3.14 1.55
N ALA A 55 -4.45 -3.84 1.68
CA ALA A 55 -5.43 -3.58 2.74
C ALA A 55 -4.82 -3.77 4.13
N ILE A 56 -4.12 -4.89 4.36
CA ILE A 56 -3.44 -5.17 5.62
C ILE A 56 -2.36 -4.13 5.94
N ASN A 57 -1.59 -3.70 4.95
CA ASN A 57 -0.56 -2.69 5.16
C ASN A 57 -1.16 -1.31 5.49
N THR A 58 -2.30 -0.95 4.89
CA THR A 58 -3.05 0.26 5.25
C THR A 58 -3.59 0.16 6.67
N ILE A 59 -4.16 -0.99 7.07
CA ILE A 59 -4.62 -1.22 8.45
C ILE A 59 -3.47 -1.08 9.45
N ARG A 60 -2.34 -1.73 9.18
CA ARG A 60 -1.12 -1.63 10.00
C ARG A 60 -0.70 -0.19 10.19
N SER A 61 -0.66 0.58 9.12
CA SER A 61 -0.21 1.97 9.14
C SER A 61 -1.20 2.89 9.85
N ALA A 62 -2.50 2.68 9.63
CA ALA A 62 -3.57 3.44 10.28
C ALA A 62 -3.59 3.22 11.79
N VAL A 63 -3.55 1.96 12.25
CA VAL A 63 -3.52 1.66 13.69
C VAL A 63 -2.22 2.14 14.32
N SER A 64 -1.07 1.96 13.65
CA SER A 64 0.20 2.47 14.14
C SER A 64 0.24 3.99 14.29
N LEU A 65 -0.56 4.74 13.52
CA LEU A 65 -0.67 6.18 13.65
C LEU A 65 -1.33 6.60 14.97
N ILE A 66 -2.32 5.84 15.45
CA ILE A 66 -3.08 6.19 16.66
C ILE A 66 -2.53 5.55 17.93
N THR A 67 -1.75 4.47 17.81
CA THR A 67 -1.17 3.78 18.98
C THR A 67 0.15 4.41 19.42
N HIS A 68 0.36 4.50 20.72
CA HIS A 68 1.60 5.06 21.29
C HIS A 68 2.77 4.07 21.32
N SER A 69 2.50 2.77 21.16
CA SER A 69 3.48 1.68 21.34
C SER A 69 4.31 1.35 20.10
N GLY A 70 4.13 2.06 18.98
CA GLY A 70 4.80 1.72 17.72
C GLY A 70 4.43 0.33 17.20
N ILE A 71 3.20 -0.12 17.46
CA ILE A 71 2.74 -1.50 17.22
C ILE A 71 2.97 -1.97 15.78
N GLY A 72 2.87 -1.06 14.80
CA GLY A 72 3.08 -1.36 13.38
C GLY A 72 4.53 -1.71 13.02
N ASN A 73 5.49 -1.43 13.90
CA ASN A 73 6.91 -1.75 13.74
C ASN A 73 7.34 -2.98 14.56
N HIS A 74 6.44 -3.56 15.35
CA HIS A 74 6.74 -4.75 16.15
C HIS A 74 7.14 -5.93 15.24
N ALA A 75 8.21 -6.65 15.59
CA ALA A 75 8.81 -7.67 14.73
C ALA A 75 7.82 -8.73 14.22
N LEU A 76 6.91 -9.20 15.08
CA LEU A 76 5.87 -10.16 14.70
C LEU A 76 4.88 -9.60 13.66
N ILE A 77 4.50 -8.33 13.78
CA ILE A 77 3.57 -7.66 12.87
C ILE A 77 4.24 -7.47 11.51
N THR A 78 5.49 -7.00 11.50
CA THR A 78 6.27 -6.86 10.26
C THR A 78 6.47 -8.21 9.57
N ARG A 79 6.80 -9.27 10.32
CA ARG A 79 6.95 -10.62 9.79
C ARG A 79 5.63 -11.15 9.22
N PHE A 80 4.51 -10.91 9.90
CA PHE A 80 3.18 -11.28 9.42
C PHE A 80 2.86 -10.61 8.09
N CYS A 81 2.98 -9.28 8.00
CA CYS A 81 2.72 -8.55 6.75
C CYS A 81 3.63 -9.01 5.60
N LYS A 82 4.90 -9.32 5.90
CA LYS A 82 5.81 -9.94 4.91
C LYS A 82 5.28 -11.29 4.45
N GLY A 83 4.83 -12.14 5.36
CA GLY A 83 4.18 -13.41 5.02
C GLY A 83 2.98 -13.22 4.08
N VAL A 84 2.11 -12.25 4.40
CA VAL A 84 0.96 -11.90 3.54
C VAL A 84 1.41 -11.46 2.14
N SER A 85 2.48 -10.66 2.01
CA SER A 85 2.99 -10.23 0.70
C SER A 85 3.55 -11.37 -0.16
N VAL A 86 4.08 -12.41 0.49
CA VAL A 86 4.61 -13.60 -0.20
C VAL A 86 3.47 -14.49 -0.66
N LEU A 87 2.44 -14.68 0.18
CA LEU A 87 1.28 -15.52 -0.14
C LEU A 87 0.35 -14.86 -1.17
N ASN A 88 0.23 -13.52 -1.12
CA ASN A 88 -0.63 -12.73 -2.00
C ASN A 88 0.22 -11.64 -2.67
N PRO A 89 1.03 -12.00 -3.68
CA PRO A 89 1.87 -11.02 -4.36
C PRO A 89 0.97 -9.95 -5.02
N PRO A 90 1.32 -8.66 -4.89
CA PRO A 90 0.58 -7.60 -5.54
C PRO A 90 0.64 -7.80 -7.06
N ARG A 91 -0.52 -7.70 -7.72
CA ARG A 91 -0.59 -7.80 -9.18
C ARG A 91 0.31 -6.72 -9.79
N PRO A 92 1.15 -7.05 -10.80
CA PRO A 92 1.91 -6.05 -11.53
C PRO A 92 0.99 -4.96 -12.07
N ARG A 93 1.39 -3.69 -11.94
CA ARG A 93 0.61 -2.55 -12.50
C ARG A 93 0.61 -2.51 -14.03
N TYR A 94 1.54 -3.21 -14.65
CA TYR A 94 1.69 -3.28 -16.09
C TYR A 94 1.59 -4.74 -16.50
N ASP A 95 0.59 -5.07 -17.32
CA ASP A 95 0.47 -6.39 -17.95
C ASP A 95 1.50 -6.55 -19.09
N TYR A 96 2.11 -5.44 -19.55
CA TYR A 96 3.08 -5.40 -20.62
C TYR A 96 4.25 -4.48 -20.26
N VAL A 97 5.46 -5.03 -20.21
CA VAL A 97 6.71 -4.27 -20.18
C VAL A 97 7.15 -4.14 -21.62
N TRP A 98 7.16 -2.91 -22.15
CA TRP A 98 7.60 -2.67 -23.52
C TRP A 98 9.10 -2.97 -23.68
N ASP A 99 9.47 -3.59 -24.80
CA ASP A 99 10.84 -4.02 -25.09
C ASP A 99 11.71 -2.85 -25.62
N PRO A 100 12.73 -2.39 -24.87
CA PRO A 100 13.59 -1.28 -25.26
C PRO A 100 14.35 -1.50 -26.57
N ALA A 101 14.56 -2.76 -26.99
CA ALA A 101 15.27 -3.06 -28.24
C ALA A 101 14.53 -2.55 -29.49
N LEU A 102 13.19 -2.47 -29.44
CA LEU A 102 12.36 -2.06 -30.57
C LEU A 102 12.53 -0.57 -30.96
N VAL A 103 12.94 0.29 -30.03
CA VAL A 103 13.27 1.71 -30.36
C VAL A 103 14.68 1.84 -30.91
N ILE A 104 15.60 0.98 -30.48
CA ILE A 104 17.01 1.05 -30.88
C ILE A 104 17.19 0.49 -32.30
N ASP A 105 16.49 -0.59 -32.63
CA ASP A 105 16.59 -1.25 -33.94
C ASP A 105 15.91 -0.46 -35.08
N ARG A 106 14.91 0.37 -34.76
CA ARG A 106 14.16 1.18 -35.75
C ARG A 106 14.59 2.63 -35.84
N GLY A 107 15.75 2.99 -35.28
CA GLY A 107 16.31 4.33 -35.41
C GLY A 107 16.66 4.63 -36.88
N PRO A 108 16.07 5.65 -37.52
CA PRO A 108 16.45 6.02 -38.86
C PRO A 108 17.89 6.57 -38.83
N GLN A 109 18.76 5.93 -39.60
CA GLN A 109 20.03 6.51 -40.03
C GLN A 109 19.71 7.75 -40.87
N GLY A 110 19.57 8.91 -40.22
CA GLY A 110 19.41 10.19 -40.89
C GLY A 110 18.13 10.93 -40.50
N THR A 111 18.36 12.08 -39.85
CA THR A 111 17.46 13.24 -39.71
C THR A 111 16.22 13.08 -38.83
N GLY A 112 16.16 13.87 -37.75
CA GLY A 112 14.88 14.25 -37.13
C GLY A 112 14.75 14.06 -35.61
N GLY A 113 15.66 14.67 -34.84
CA GLY A 113 15.63 14.73 -33.38
C GLY A 113 14.51 15.57 -32.75
N ALA A 114 13.24 15.34 -33.10
CA ALA A 114 12.09 16.05 -32.47
C ALA A 114 10.95 15.11 -32.05
N TYR A 115 10.75 13.98 -32.73
CA TYR A 115 9.57 13.14 -32.54
C TYR A 115 9.71 12.15 -31.37
N ALA A 116 10.94 11.72 -31.06
CA ALA A 116 11.23 10.80 -29.94
C ALA A 116 11.10 11.46 -28.56
N ALA A 117 11.34 12.78 -28.48
CA ALA A 117 11.17 13.54 -27.23
C ALA A 117 9.68 13.76 -26.89
N ILE A 118 8.84 13.95 -27.91
CA ILE A 118 7.41 14.21 -27.72
C ILE A 118 6.65 12.94 -27.32
N PHE A 119 7.02 11.77 -27.84
CA PHE A 119 6.38 10.50 -27.44
C PHE A 119 6.76 10.05 -26.02
N SER A 120 7.96 10.38 -25.54
CA SER A 120 8.34 10.15 -24.14
C SER A 120 7.56 11.06 -23.17
N PHE A 121 7.14 12.25 -23.61
CA PHE A 121 6.41 13.21 -22.77
C PHE A 121 4.92 12.87 -22.63
N ILE A 122 4.30 12.24 -23.64
CA ILE A 122 2.88 11.87 -23.59
C ILE A 122 2.61 10.69 -22.65
N ILE A 123 3.58 9.79 -22.45
CA ILE A 123 3.47 8.69 -21.46
C ILE A 123 3.58 9.23 -20.01
N PHE A 124 4.19 10.40 -19.78
CA PHE A 124 4.34 10.99 -18.45
C PHE A 124 3.11 11.79 -17.97
N SER A 125 2.23 12.25 -18.87
CA SER A 125 1.12 13.16 -18.52
C SER A 125 -0.26 12.52 -18.35
N LYS A 126 -0.42 11.18 -18.49
CA LYS A 126 -1.74 10.50 -18.40
C LYS A 126 -1.87 9.45 -17.28
N THR A 127 -1.07 9.55 -16.24
CA THR A 127 -1.31 8.87 -14.93
C THR A 127 -1.54 9.87 -13.80
N VAL A 128 -1.87 11.12 -14.15
CA VAL A 128 -2.63 12.04 -13.31
C VAL A 128 -4.04 12.07 -13.91
N GLY A 129 -4.96 11.36 -13.26
CA GLY A 129 -6.37 11.23 -13.60
C GLY A 129 -7.04 10.34 -12.57
#